data_AF-A0A257Q2E2-F1
#
_entry.id   AF-A0A257Q2E2-F1
#
_cell.length_a   1.000
_cell.length_b   1.000
_cell.length_c   1.000
_cell.angle_alpha   90.00
_cell.angle_beta   90.00
_cell.angle_gamma   90.00
#
_symmetry.space_group_name_H-M   'P 1'
#
loop_
_entity.id
_entity.type
_entity.pdbx_description
1 polymer ?
#
loop_
_entity_poly.entity_id
_entity_poly.type
_entity_poly.pdbx_seq_one_letter_code
_entity_poly.pdbx_strand_id
1 'polypeptide(L)'
;MDAFQNGIRRLAAGMDRQIAAARIGIVTSVNPGPAYQARAQIQPNGVETGWCPVAVQWVGAGWGLVSPPLPGDQVVLLPMDGDPAAFVIVGRLYSAQSTPAVDAPAAPAGELWIVHETGSFLKLLTDGSISSQGTWNHAGAFNATDEITAKAGTSTSVRHLRTDCRHLMADLSHYFGNDLAFDATGDLLTVSDLTETDQRILRRLMTPAGAYIWELPYGAGLPQQVGGTVDALAIQNAIRGQIFQEPTVAKVPEPVVTVNATTGGFVNASITYTEAGTGQTRNLSVPVT
;
A
#
# COMPACT_ATOMS: atom_id res chain seq x y z
N MET A 1 -9.97 -81.94 3.14
CA MET A 1 -10.48 -80.56 3.17
C MET A 1 -9.35 -79.53 3.05
N ASP A 2 -8.18 -79.82 3.61
CA ASP A 2 -7.04 -78.87 3.68
C ASP A 2 -6.38 -78.56 2.33
N ALA A 3 -6.31 -79.51 1.41
CA ALA A 3 -5.73 -79.27 0.08
C ALA A 3 -6.55 -78.27 -0.77
N PHE A 4 -7.88 -78.33 -0.66
CA PHE A 4 -8.79 -77.39 -1.31
C PHE A 4 -8.73 -76.00 -0.67
N GLN A 5 -8.69 -75.94 0.66
CA GLN A 5 -8.52 -74.68 1.39
C GLN A 5 -7.16 -74.02 1.11
N ASN A 6 -6.09 -74.81 0.96
CA ASN A 6 -4.77 -74.32 0.56
C ASN A 6 -4.74 -73.86 -0.92
N GLY A 7 -5.51 -74.51 -1.80
CA GLY A 7 -5.74 -74.08 -3.17
C GLY A 7 -6.46 -72.73 -3.25
N ILE A 8 -7.53 -72.55 -2.47
CA ILE A 8 -8.26 -71.27 -2.36
C ILE A 8 -7.35 -70.19 -1.78
N ARG A 9 -6.56 -70.46 -0.73
CA ARG A 9 -5.61 -69.49 -0.18
C ARG A 9 -4.54 -69.06 -1.20
N ARG A 10 -4.08 -69.98 -2.07
CA ARG A 10 -3.14 -69.65 -3.15
C ARG A 10 -3.78 -68.83 -4.27
N LEU A 11 -5.00 -69.15 -4.66
CA LEU A 11 -5.75 -68.37 -5.66
C LEU A 11 -6.12 -66.99 -5.11
N ALA A 12 -6.60 -66.92 -3.87
CA ALA A 12 -6.87 -65.67 -3.18
C ALA A 12 -5.62 -64.80 -3.06
N ALA A 13 -4.46 -65.37 -2.68
CA ALA A 13 -3.18 -64.64 -2.66
C ALA A 13 -2.69 -64.24 -4.07
N GLY A 14 -3.10 -64.95 -5.12
CA GLY A 14 -2.83 -64.60 -6.51
C GLY A 14 -3.72 -63.46 -7.03
N MET A 15 -4.99 -63.45 -6.60
CA MET A 15 -5.95 -62.37 -6.91
C MET A 15 -5.63 -61.09 -6.12
N ASP A 16 -5.17 -61.21 -4.87
CA ASP A 16 -4.77 -60.06 -4.05
C ASP A 16 -3.54 -59.33 -4.63
N ARG A 17 -2.67 -60.07 -5.35
CA ARG A 17 -1.56 -59.49 -6.13
C ARG A 17 -1.98 -58.76 -7.41
N GLN A 18 -3.24 -58.89 -7.84
CA GLN A 18 -3.77 -58.12 -8.98
C GLN A 18 -4.23 -56.72 -8.57
N ILE A 19 -4.30 -56.43 -7.26
CA ILE A 19 -4.57 -55.08 -6.77
C ILE A 19 -3.25 -54.34 -6.71
N ALA A 20 -3.09 -53.34 -7.58
CA ALA A 20 -1.95 -52.44 -7.53
C ALA A 20 -1.98 -51.69 -6.19
N ALA A 21 -0.93 -51.87 -5.37
CA ALA A 21 -0.78 -51.16 -4.10
C ALA A 21 -0.18 -49.75 -4.34
N ALA A 22 -0.47 -48.83 -3.42
CA ALA A 22 0.20 -47.53 -3.38
C ALA A 22 1.73 -47.72 -3.24
N ARG A 23 2.49 -46.88 -3.93
CA ARG A 23 3.96 -46.94 -3.96
C ARG A 23 4.58 -45.59 -3.64
N ILE A 24 5.86 -45.62 -3.31
CA ILE A 24 6.67 -44.41 -3.16
C ILE A 24 7.42 -44.19 -4.46
N GLY A 25 7.47 -42.94 -4.92
CA GLY A 25 8.24 -42.51 -6.08
C GLY A 25 9.13 -41.32 -5.75
N ILE A 26 10.19 -41.15 -6.51
CA ILE A 26 11.01 -39.93 -6.52
C ILE A 26 10.72 -39.18 -7.82
N VAL A 27 10.32 -37.92 -7.75
CA VAL A 27 9.99 -37.12 -8.93
C VAL A 27 11.23 -36.90 -9.78
N THR A 28 11.12 -37.16 -11.08
CA THR A 28 12.24 -37.02 -12.04
C THR A 28 12.04 -35.82 -12.96
N SER A 29 10.79 -35.52 -13.31
CA SER A 29 10.44 -34.40 -14.20
C SER A 29 9.04 -33.88 -13.91
N VAL A 30 8.85 -32.58 -14.12
CA VAL A 30 7.61 -31.87 -13.78
C VAL A 30 7.17 -30.99 -14.94
N ASN A 31 5.87 -31.02 -15.23
CA ASN A 31 5.18 -30.14 -16.16
C ASN A 31 4.19 -29.26 -15.34
N PRO A 32 4.63 -28.07 -14.87
CA PRO A 32 3.93 -27.29 -13.85
C PRO A 32 2.70 -26.50 -14.36
N GLY A 33 2.35 -26.58 -15.64
CA GLY A 33 1.13 -25.99 -16.20
C GLY A 33 1.19 -25.86 -17.73
N PRO A 34 0.07 -26.01 -18.47
CA PRO A 34 -1.28 -26.24 -17.98
C PRO A 34 -1.59 -27.72 -17.64
N ALA A 35 -0.65 -28.64 -17.87
CA ALA A 35 -0.90 -30.07 -17.69
C ALA A 35 -0.89 -30.52 -16.22
N TYR A 36 -0.15 -29.84 -15.34
CA TYR A 36 -0.01 -30.16 -13.91
C TYR A 36 0.30 -31.65 -13.65
N GLN A 37 1.28 -32.17 -14.40
CA GLN A 37 1.70 -33.56 -14.39
C GLN A 37 3.17 -33.68 -14.00
N ALA A 38 3.54 -34.82 -13.43
CA ALA A 38 4.94 -35.14 -13.14
C ALA A 38 5.21 -36.62 -13.46
N ARG A 39 6.48 -36.93 -13.71
CA ARG A 39 6.97 -38.31 -13.74
C ARG A 39 7.74 -38.60 -12.47
N ALA A 40 7.67 -39.84 -12.03
CA ALA A 40 8.42 -40.30 -10.87
C ALA A 40 9.04 -41.66 -11.15
N GLN A 41 10.17 -41.91 -10.52
CA GLN A 41 10.82 -43.20 -10.48
C GLN A 41 10.31 -43.98 -9.26
N ILE A 42 9.62 -45.09 -9.51
CA ILE A 42 9.05 -45.96 -8.49
C ILE A 42 10.19 -46.59 -7.67
N GLN A 43 10.07 -46.55 -6.34
CA GLN A 43 11.03 -47.14 -5.42
C GLN A 43 10.54 -48.52 -4.91
N PRO A 44 11.44 -49.49 -4.70
CA PRO A 44 12.90 -49.44 -4.92
C PRO A 44 13.33 -49.92 -6.33
N ASN A 45 12.38 -50.25 -7.21
CA ASN A 45 12.65 -50.94 -8.47
C ASN A 45 13.21 -50.04 -9.58
N GLY A 46 13.18 -48.72 -9.41
CA GLY A 46 13.81 -47.78 -10.34
C GLY A 46 13.04 -47.60 -11.66
N VAL A 47 11.79 -48.06 -11.75
CA VAL A 47 10.99 -47.98 -12.97
C VAL A 47 10.34 -46.60 -13.09
N GLU A 48 10.46 -45.97 -14.25
CA GLU A 48 9.86 -44.67 -14.54
C GLU A 48 8.36 -44.79 -14.79
N THR A 49 7.57 -43.87 -14.24
CA THR A 49 6.14 -43.74 -14.57
C THR A 49 5.91 -43.02 -15.90
N GLY A 50 4.69 -43.14 -16.43
CA GLY A 50 4.16 -42.16 -17.37
C GLY A 50 3.98 -40.77 -16.74
N TRP A 51 3.38 -39.86 -17.50
CA TRP A 51 2.95 -38.57 -16.97
C TRP A 51 1.76 -38.77 -16.04
N CYS A 52 1.99 -38.58 -14.75
CA CYS A 52 0.99 -38.75 -13.70
C CYS A 52 0.41 -37.39 -13.32
N PRO A 53 -0.93 -37.24 -13.24
CA PRO A 53 -1.53 -36.04 -12.69
C PRO A 53 -1.14 -35.86 -11.22
N VAL A 54 -0.94 -34.61 -10.81
CA VAL A 54 -0.66 -34.24 -9.43
C VAL A 54 -1.96 -33.81 -8.76
N ALA A 55 -2.39 -34.56 -7.74
CA ALA A 55 -3.51 -34.17 -6.91
C ALA A 55 -3.10 -32.98 -6.03
N VAL A 56 -3.97 -31.98 -5.97
CA VAL A 56 -3.84 -30.81 -5.09
C VAL A 56 -4.96 -30.82 -4.08
N GLN A 57 -4.78 -30.13 -2.95
CA GLN A 57 -5.81 -30.05 -1.91
C GLN A 57 -7.10 -29.47 -2.50
N TRP A 58 -6.99 -28.37 -3.25
CA TRP A 58 -8.15 -27.66 -3.80
C TRP A 58 -7.88 -27.14 -5.20
N VAL A 59 -8.79 -27.45 -6.13
CA VAL A 59 -8.87 -26.87 -7.46
C VAL A 59 -10.30 -27.01 -8.00
N GLY A 60 -10.82 -26.01 -8.71
CA GLY A 60 -12.14 -26.05 -9.33
C GLY A 60 -12.68 -24.67 -9.73
N ALA A 61 -13.46 -24.62 -10.81
CA ALA A 61 -14.14 -23.40 -11.29
C ALA A 61 -13.25 -22.14 -11.40
N GLY A 62 -11.96 -22.30 -11.75
CA GLY A 62 -11.00 -21.20 -11.88
C GLY A 62 -10.25 -20.83 -10.59
N TRP A 63 -10.50 -21.53 -9.48
CA TRP A 63 -9.79 -21.36 -8.22
C TRP A 63 -8.92 -22.57 -7.90
N GLY A 64 -7.87 -22.40 -7.07
CA GLY A 64 -7.10 -23.52 -6.58
C GLY A 64 -5.81 -23.15 -5.87
N LEU A 65 -5.17 -24.17 -5.29
CA LEU A 65 -3.82 -24.12 -4.73
C LEU A 65 -2.83 -24.68 -5.76
N VAL A 66 -1.89 -23.83 -6.20
CA VAL A 66 -0.87 -24.21 -7.18
C VAL A 66 0.46 -24.47 -6.46
N SER A 67 0.79 -25.75 -6.26
CA SER A 67 2.05 -26.19 -5.64
C SER A 67 2.56 -27.46 -6.33
N PRO A 68 3.17 -27.35 -7.53
CA PRO A 68 3.75 -28.50 -8.20
C PRO A 68 4.96 -29.05 -7.40
N PRO A 69 5.27 -30.35 -7.52
CA PRO A 69 6.47 -30.93 -6.92
C PRO A 69 7.74 -30.42 -7.63
N LEU A 70 8.88 -30.66 -7.01
CA LEU A 70 10.20 -30.48 -7.64
C LEU A 70 10.82 -31.84 -7.99
N PRO A 71 11.68 -31.91 -9.03
CA PRO A 71 12.54 -33.07 -9.22
C PRO A 71 13.35 -33.37 -7.94
N GLY A 72 13.33 -34.62 -7.50
CA GLY A 72 13.89 -35.07 -6.23
C GLY A 72 12.87 -35.24 -5.10
N ASP A 73 11.65 -34.69 -5.22
CA ASP A 73 10.62 -34.84 -4.19
C ASP A 73 10.17 -36.31 -4.06
N GLN A 74 10.04 -36.76 -2.80
CA GLN A 74 9.41 -38.04 -2.51
C GLN A 74 7.88 -37.91 -2.50
N VAL A 75 7.22 -38.71 -3.33
CA VAL A 75 5.77 -38.69 -3.54
C VAL A 75 5.12 -40.05 -3.33
N VAL A 76 3.82 -40.02 -3.00
CA VAL A 76 2.97 -41.21 -2.98
C VAL A 76 2.27 -41.37 -4.32
N LEU A 77 2.49 -42.51 -4.95
CA LEU A 77 1.87 -42.94 -6.20
C LEU A 77 0.71 -43.87 -5.89
N LEU A 78 -0.51 -43.43 -6.20
CA LEU A 78 -1.72 -44.23 -6.08
C LEU A 78 -2.09 -44.76 -7.47
N PRO A 79 -2.13 -46.09 -7.68
CA PRO A 79 -2.56 -46.66 -8.95
C PRO A 79 -4.05 -46.42 -9.18
N MET A 80 -4.42 -46.09 -10.42
CA MET A 80 -5.81 -45.93 -10.84
C MET A 80 -6.33 -47.23 -11.45
N ASP A 81 -7.55 -47.61 -11.10
CA ASP A 81 -8.28 -48.76 -11.71
C ASP A 81 -7.51 -50.09 -11.69
N GLY A 82 -6.55 -50.25 -10.78
CA GLY A 82 -5.69 -51.44 -10.69
C GLY A 82 -4.61 -51.53 -11.77
N ASP A 83 -4.47 -50.52 -12.64
CA ASP A 83 -3.42 -50.47 -13.65
C ASP A 83 -2.07 -50.06 -13.02
N PRO A 84 -1.05 -50.94 -13.03
CA PRO A 84 0.27 -50.62 -12.49
C PRO A 84 1.07 -49.64 -13.34
N ALA A 85 0.57 -49.18 -14.48
CA ALA A 85 1.18 -48.16 -15.33
C ALA A 85 0.54 -46.76 -15.17
N ALA A 86 -0.67 -46.68 -14.60
CA ALA A 86 -1.41 -45.43 -14.41
C ALA A 86 -1.44 -45.03 -12.94
N PHE A 87 -0.76 -43.93 -12.59
CA PHE A 87 -0.70 -43.42 -11.22
C PHE A 87 -1.18 -41.98 -11.11
N VAL A 88 -1.73 -41.64 -9.96
CA VAL A 88 -1.92 -40.27 -9.47
C VAL A 88 -0.91 -40.00 -8.37
N ILE A 89 -0.32 -38.81 -8.37
CA ILE A 89 0.50 -38.34 -7.26
C ILE A 89 -0.42 -37.70 -6.22
N VAL A 90 -0.53 -38.28 -5.02
CA VAL A 90 -1.54 -37.86 -4.00
C VAL A 90 -0.94 -36.98 -2.89
N GLY A 91 0.37 -36.79 -2.88
CA GLY A 91 1.02 -35.93 -1.91
C GLY A 91 2.51 -36.23 -1.78
N ARG A 92 3.12 -35.54 -0.81
CA ARG A 92 4.53 -35.66 -0.43
C ARG A 92 4.60 -36.10 1.03
N LEU A 93 5.66 -36.82 1.38
CA LEU A 93 5.90 -37.29 2.74
C LEU A 93 7.05 -36.52 3.37
N TYR A 94 6.92 -36.25 4.68
CA TYR A 94 8.07 -35.81 5.45
C TYR A 94 9.10 -36.93 5.54
N SER A 95 10.36 -36.59 5.33
CA SER A 95 11.49 -37.51 5.48
C SER A 95 12.68 -36.76 6.07
N ALA A 96 13.73 -37.47 6.49
CA ALA A 96 14.97 -36.84 6.95
C ALA A 96 15.64 -35.94 5.89
N GLN A 97 15.26 -36.08 4.61
CA GLN A 97 15.74 -35.26 3.50
C GLN A 97 14.66 -34.30 2.96
N SER A 98 13.41 -34.45 3.41
CA SER A 98 12.25 -33.70 2.91
C SER A 98 11.49 -33.12 4.10
N THR A 99 12.13 -32.17 4.76
CA THR A 99 11.49 -31.29 5.76
C THR A 99 11.40 -29.88 5.18
N PRO A 100 10.40 -29.08 5.59
CA PRO A 100 10.43 -27.65 5.33
C PRO A 100 11.73 -27.11 5.93
N ALA A 101 12.51 -26.36 5.15
CA ALA A 101 13.83 -25.74 5.43
C ALA A 101 14.53 -26.16 6.75
N VAL A 102 15.77 -26.63 6.67
CA VAL A 102 16.57 -27.12 7.82
C VAL A 102 16.67 -26.17 9.02
N ASP A 103 16.45 -24.86 8.83
CA ASP A 103 16.47 -23.84 9.88
C ASP A 103 15.10 -23.20 10.19
N ALA A 104 14.02 -23.64 9.53
CA ALA A 104 12.67 -23.18 9.87
C ALA A 104 12.19 -23.93 11.13
N PRO A 105 11.76 -23.23 12.19
CA PRO A 105 11.18 -23.89 13.35
C PRO A 105 10.00 -24.76 12.90
N ALA A 106 9.89 -25.98 13.45
CA ALA A 106 8.73 -26.83 13.18
C ALA A 106 7.46 -26.07 13.59
N ALA A 107 6.48 -26.01 12.70
CA ALA A 107 5.21 -25.35 12.99
C ALA A 107 4.57 -26.02 14.23
N PRO A 108 4.24 -25.25 15.29
CA PRO A 108 3.46 -25.76 16.41
C PRO A 108 2.14 -26.38 15.94
N ALA A 109 1.66 -27.37 16.70
CA ALA A 109 0.38 -27.98 16.41
C ALA A 109 -0.75 -26.93 16.44
N GLY A 110 -1.58 -26.92 15.41
CA GLY A 110 -2.69 -25.96 15.26
C GLY A 110 -2.39 -24.75 14.38
N GLU A 111 -1.17 -24.62 13.87
CA GLU A 111 -0.79 -23.53 12.96
C GLU A 111 -0.68 -23.99 11.51
N LEU A 112 -0.93 -23.07 10.56
CA LEU A 112 -0.72 -23.30 9.13
C LEU A 112 0.42 -22.42 8.64
N TRP A 113 1.53 -23.04 8.22
CA TRP A 113 2.72 -22.35 7.75
C TRP A 113 3.00 -22.67 6.29
N ILE A 114 3.23 -21.63 5.48
CA ILE A 114 3.78 -21.70 4.12
C ILE A 114 5.16 -21.09 4.20
N VAL A 115 6.20 -21.89 3.96
CA VAL A 115 7.60 -21.50 4.15
C VAL A 115 8.44 -21.82 2.93
N HIS A 116 9.42 -20.96 2.66
CA HIS A 116 10.45 -21.15 1.63
C HIS A 116 11.82 -21.40 2.28
N GLU A 117 12.71 -22.12 1.61
CA GLU A 117 14.05 -22.44 2.14
C GLU A 117 14.91 -21.21 2.45
N THR A 118 14.64 -20.08 1.80
CA THR A 118 15.34 -18.81 2.03
C THR A 118 14.80 -18.02 3.22
N GLY A 119 13.81 -18.54 3.95
CA GLY A 119 13.22 -17.91 5.13
C GLY A 119 11.96 -17.08 4.90
N SER A 120 11.52 -16.87 3.65
CA SER A 120 10.23 -16.22 3.37
C SER A 120 9.06 -17.08 3.85
N PHE A 121 8.02 -16.46 4.42
CA PHE A 121 6.87 -17.22 4.92
C PHE A 121 5.54 -16.43 4.93
N LEU A 122 4.45 -17.19 5.01
CA LEU A 122 3.12 -16.76 5.44
C LEU A 122 2.59 -17.76 6.48
N LYS A 123 2.15 -17.29 7.65
CA LYS A 123 1.75 -18.12 8.79
C LYS A 123 0.41 -17.65 9.37
N LEU A 124 -0.46 -18.60 9.67
CA LEU A 124 -1.65 -18.42 10.51
C LEU A 124 -1.33 -19.02 11.89
N LEU A 125 -1.32 -18.15 12.90
CA LEU A 125 -0.89 -18.49 14.25
C LEU A 125 -2.08 -18.78 15.16
N THR A 126 -1.83 -19.54 16.23
CA THR A 126 -2.87 -19.91 17.21
C THR A 126 -3.40 -18.74 18.04
N ASP A 127 -2.69 -17.61 18.09
CA ASP A 127 -3.12 -16.36 18.72
C ASP A 127 -4.08 -15.52 17.85
N GLY A 128 -4.40 -16.02 16.64
CA GLY A 128 -5.26 -15.35 15.68
C GLY A 128 -4.54 -14.37 14.76
N SER A 129 -3.24 -14.15 14.94
CA SER A 129 -2.45 -13.27 14.08
C SER A 129 -2.01 -13.95 12.78
N ILE A 130 -1.77 -13.13 11.75
CA ILE A 130 -1.17 -13.54 10.49
C ILE A 130 0.22 -12.91 10.44
N SER A 131 1.24 -13.74 10.22
CA SER A 131 2.62 -13.28 10.13
C SER A 131 3.20 -13.60 8.76
N SER A 132 3.90 -12.64 8.16
CA SER A 132 4.60 -12.84 6.89
C SER A 132 5.98 -12.23 6.91
N GLN A 133 6.95 -12.87 6.24
CA GLN A 133 8.32 -12.37 6.08
C GLN A 133 8.79 -12.52 4.63
N GLY A 134 9.57 -11.54 4.17
CA GLY A 134 10.13 -11.46 2.83
C GLY A 134 9.70 -10.18 2.10
N THR A 135 9.98 -10.11 0.81
CA THR A 135 9.50 -9.02 -0.06
C THR A 135 8.07 -9.29 -0.50
N TRP A 136 7.14 -8.37 -0.21
CA TRP A 136 5.74 -8.45 -0.65
C TRP A 136 5.52 -7.58 -1.88
N ASN A 137 5.34 -8.23 -3.03
CA ASN A 137 4.98 -7.56 -4.29
C ASN A 137 3.47 -7.73 -4.53
N HIS A 138 2.71 -6.65 -4.35
CA HIS A 138 1.26 -6.63 -4.57
C HIS A 138 0.89 -5.77 -5.77
N ALA A 139 -0.05 -6.25 -6.57
CA ALA A 139 -0.63 -5.52 -7.68
C ALA A 139 -2.11 -5.22 -7.36
N GLY A 140 -2.46 -3.93 -7.37
CA GLY A 140 -3.81 -3.45 -7.04
C GLY A 140 -3.87 -2.67 -5.73
N ALA A 141 -5.09 -2.41 -5.26
CA ALA A 141 -5.32 -1.65 -4.04
C ALA A 141 -4.96 -2.48 -2.79
N PHE A 142 -4.35 -1.82 -1.81
CA PHE A 142 -4.18 -2.34 -0.46
C PHE A 142 -5.04 -1.49 0.47
N ASN A 143 -6.03 -2.10 1.11
CA ASN A 143 -6.94 -1.43 2.04
C ASN A 143 -6.62 -1.88 3.47
N ALA A 144 -6.25 -0.94 4.33
CA ALA A 144 -6.14 -1.14 5.77
C ALA A 144 -7.16 -0.24 6.48
N THR A 145 -7.91 -0.80 7.42
CA THR A 145 -8.91 -0.06 8.21
C THR A 145 -8.30 0.69 9.39
N ASP A 146 -7.18 0.18 9.88
CA ASP A 146 -6.47 0.67 11.05
C ASP A 146 -5.05 1.11 10.66
N GLU A 147 -4.17 1.26 11.65
CA GLU A 147 -2.84 1.81 11.47
C GLU A 147 -1.89 0.86 10.69
N ILE A 148 -1.09 1.46 9.81
CA ILE A 148 0.08 0.81 9.20
C ILE A 148 1.33 1.44 9.80
N THR A 149 2.03 0.71 10.66
CA THR A 149 3.27 1.19 11.30
C THR A 149 4.49 0.61 10.62
N ALA A 150 5.47 1.47 10.29
CA ALA A 150 6.79 1.04 9.84
C ALA A 150 7.77 0.96 11.03
N LYS A 151 8.74 0.05 10.97
CA LYS A 151 9.81 -0.02 11.98
C LYS A 151 10.59 1.31 12.01
N ALA A 152 10.84 1.84 13.21
CA ALA A 152 11.60 3.07 13.39
C ALA A 152 12.93 3.05 12.60
N GLY A 153 13.24 4.13 11.88
CA GLY A 153 14.42 4.25 11.02
C GLY A 153 14.26 3.62 9.62
N THR A 154 13.08 3.12 9.26
CA THR A 154 12.79 2.61 7.91
C THR A 154 12.22 3.73 7.04
N SER A 155 12.81 3.95 5.87
CA SER A 155 12.29 4.92 4.90
C SER A 155 10.99 4.42 4.26
N THR A 156 9.89 5.13 4.46
CA THR A 156 8.61 4.90 3.79
C THR A 156 8.45 5.92 2.66
N SER A 157 8.69 5.51 1.42
CA SER A 157 8.42 6.36 0.25
C SER A 157 7.01 6.13 -0.27
N VAL A 158 6.01 6.71 0.40
CA VAL A 158 4.65 6.77 -0.18
C VAL A 158 4.64 7.87 -1.24
N ARG A 159 4.86 7.51 -2.51
CA ARG A 159 4.69 8.45 -3.62
C ARG A 159 3.20 8.68 -3.85
N HIS A 160 2.62 9.63 -3.12
CA HIS A 160 1.27 10.13 -3.37
C HIS A 160 1.23 10.94 -4.68
N LEU A 161 1.22 10.27 -5.83
CA LEU A 161 0.66 10.87 -7.05
C LEU A 161 -0.85 10.57 -7.04
N ARG A 162 -1.62 11.34 -6.27
CA ARG A 162 -3.10 11.33 -6.33
C ARG A 162 -3.57 12.64 -6.99
N THR A 163 -4.48 12.53 -7.95
CA THR A 163 -5.11 13.63 -8.72
C THR A 163 -6.39 14.14 -8.03
N ASP A 164 -6.73 13.60 -6.87
CA ASP A 164 -8.07 13.61 -6.31
C ASP A 164 -8.10 13.77 -4.78
N CYS A 165 -6.93 13.88 -4.14
CA CYS A 165 -6.84 14.52 -2.83
C CYS A 165 -6.41 15.96 -3.07
N ARG A 166 -7.25 16.94 -2.74
CA ARG A 166 -6.75 18.29 -2.42
C ARG A 166 -5.80 18.11 -1.24
N HIS A 167 -4.53 17.90 -1.55
CA HIS A 167 -3.45 18.09 -0.62
C HIS A 167 -3.51 19.58 -0.27
N LEU A 168 -4.23 19.91 0.81
CA LEU A 168 -3.94 21.09 1.60
C LEU A 168 -2.50 20.88 2.09
N MET A 169 -1.53 21.24 1.24
CA MET A 169 -0.16 21.37 1.70
C MET A 169 -0.20 22.55 2.65
N ALA A 170 -0.09 22.26 3.95
CA ALA A 170 0.19 23.29 4.92
C ALA A 170 1.40 24.08 4.40
N ASP A 171 1.22 25.37 4.16
CA ASP A 171 2.29 26.27 3.72
C ASP A 171 3.26 26.49 4.88
N LEU A 172 4.45 27.01 4.58
CA LEU A 172 5.36 27.47 5.63
C LEU A 172 4.75 28.66 6.36
N SER A 173 4.73 28.60 7.69
CA SER A 173 4.25 29.69 8.52
C SER A 173 5.19 30.89 8.42
N HIS A 174 4.75 31.92 7.72
CA HIS A 174 5.51 33.14 7.52
C HIS A 174 4.59 34.37 7.50
N TYR A 175 4.53 35.07 8.63
CA TYR A 175 3.93 36.40 8.68
C TYR A 175 4.84 37.42 8.02
N PHE A 176 4.26 38.33 7.24
CA PHE A 176 5.01 39.41 6.61
C PHE A 176 5.79 40.21 7.66
N GLY A 177 7.10 40.38 7.44
CA GLY A 177 8.00 41.11 8.34
C GLY A 177 8.68 40.26 9.41
N ASN A 178 8.30 38.98 9.56
CA ASN A 178 8.96 38.04 10.45
C ASN A 178 9.90 37.11 9.68
N ASP A 179 10.71 36.33 10.40
CA ASP A 179 11.48 35.21 9.83
C ASP A 179 10.67 33.90 9.90
N LEU A 180 11.16 32.86 9.23
CA LEU A 180 10.62 31.50 9.35
C LEU A 180 10.73 31.04 10.81
N ALA A 181 9.68 30.39 11.30
CA ALA A 181 9.64 29.82 12.63
C ALA A 181 9.95 28.31 12.58
N PHE A 182 10.50 27.80 13.67
CA PHE A 182 10.67 26.37 13.89
C PHE A 182 9.61 25.85 14.87
N ASP A 183 9.22 24.59 14.72
CA ASP A 183 8.35 23.89 15.66
C ASP A 183 9.13 23.38 16.89
N ALA A 184 8.44 22.72 17.82
CA ALA A 184 9.07 22.16 19.02
C ALA A 184 10.03 20.99 18.74
N THR A 185 9.98 20.42 17.54
CA THR A 185 10.78 19.28 17.06
C THR A 185 12.05 19.76 16.34
N GLY A 186 12.14 21.04 15.99
CA GLY A 186 13.23 21.66 15.24
C GLY A 186 13.00 21.70 13.72
N ASP A 187 11.82 21.32 13.24
CA ASP A 187 11.41 21.44 11.83
C ASP A 187 10.79 22.83 11.55
N LEU A 188 10.61 23.19 10.29
CA LEU A 188 9.94 24.43 9.93
C LEU A 188 8.46 24.38 10.29
N LEU A 189 7.98 25.43 10.96
CA LEU A 189 6.59 25.56 11.33
C LEU A 189 5.71 25.66 10.08
N THR A 190 4.71 24.79 9.99
CA THR A 190 3.71 24.80 8.91
C THR A 190 2.38 25.35 9.39
N VAL A 191 1.59 25.89 8.47
CA VAL A 191 0.28 26.49 8.73
C VAL A 191 -0.72 26.02 7.69
N SER A 192 -1.96 25.79 8.09
CA SER A 192 -3.06 25.43 7.19
C SER A 192 -4.27 26.33 7.39
N ASP A 193 -5.23 26.17 6.49
CA ASP A 193 -6.61 26.67 6.61
C ASP A 193 -6.67 28.22 6.70
N LEU A 194 -7.36 28.72 7.72
CA LEU A 194 -7.65 30.13 7.89
C LEU A 194 -6.38 30.97 8.11
N THR A 195 -5.44 30.44 8.90
CA THR A 195 -4.20 31.14 9.24
C THR A 195 -3.26 31.21 8.03
N GLU A 196 -3.24 30.16 7.20
CA GLU A 196 -2.50 30.17 5.93
C GLU A 196 -3.04 31.28 5.02
N THR A 197 -4.36 31.36 4.89
CA THR A 197 -5.01 32.38 4.04
C THR A 197 -4.75 33.80 4.55
N ASP A 198 -4.81 34.03 5.87
CA ASP A 198 -4.43 35.30 6.49
C ASP A 198 -2.98 35.68 6.10
N GLN A 199 -2.03 34.75 6.23
CA GLN A 199 -0.62 34.99 5.90
C GLN A 199 -0.37 35.23 4.41
N ARG A 200 -1.06 34.52 3.52
CA ARG A 200 -0.96 34.69 2.06
C ARG A 200 -1.50 36.04 1.60
N ILE A 201 -2.68 36.43 2.09
CA ILE A 201 -3.27 37.75 1.82
C ILE A 201 -2.32 38.84 2.31
N LEU A 202 -1.83 38.74 3.55
CA LEU A 202 -0.88 39.72 4.10
C LEU A 202 0.38 39.84 3.25
N ARG A 203 1.00 38.71 2.88
CA ARG A 203 2.19 38.72 2.01
C ARG A 203 1.91 39.41 0.68
N ARG A 204 0.81 39.07 -0.01
CA ARG A 204 0.45 39.70 -1.29
C ARG A 204 0.16 41.19 -1.16
N LEU A 205 -0.56 41.62 -0.12
CA LEU A 205 -0.93 43.03 0.02
C LEU A 205 0.28 43.91 0.40
N MET A 206 1.21 43.36 1.18
CA MET A 206 2.36 44.10 1.69
C MET A 206 3.58 44.07 0.75
N THR A 207 3.62 43.19 -0.25
CA THR A 207 4.67 43.22 -1.27
C THR A 207 4.52 44.46 -2.18
N PRO A 208 5.60 45.24 -2.41
CA PRO A 208 5.58 46.36 -3.34
C PRO A 208 5.23 45.90 -4.76
N ALA A 209 4.36 46.65 -5.45
CA ALA A 209 3.95 46.28 -6.80
C ALA A 209 5.16 46.33 -7.76
N GLY A 210 5.36 45.26 -8.54
CA GLY A 210 6.49 45.13 -9.46
C GLY A 210 7.84 44.79 -8.79
N ALA A 211 7.87 44.49 -7.48
CA ALA A 211 9.11 44.09 -6.80
C ALA A 211 9.66 42.74 -7.28
N TYR A 212 8.78 41.85 -7.73
CA TYR A 212 9.17 40.55 -8.26
C TYR A 212 9.39 40.63 -9.77
N ILE A 213 10.66 40.54 -10.17
CA ILE A 213 11.11 40.62 -11.58
C ILE A 213 10.38 39.62 -12.48
N TRP A 214 10.06 38.44 -11.94
CA TRP A 214 9.41 37.35 -12.67
C TRP A 214 7.89 37.31 -12.51
N GLU A 215 7.35 38.10 -11.58
CA GLU A 215 5.92 38.14 -11.23
C GLU A 215 5.50 39.59 -11.01
N LEU A 216 5.67 40.42 -12.04
CA LEU A 216 5.36 41.86 -11.99
C LEU A 216 3.94 42.18 -11.46
N PRO A 217 2.89 41.38 -11.74
CA PRO A 217 1.54 41.63 -11.20
C PRO A 217 1.37 41.29 -9.71
N TYR A 218 2.33 40.61 -9.08
CA TYR A 218 2.25 40.21 -7.69
C TYR A 218 2.60 41.38 -6.76
N GLY A 219 1.69 41.68 -5.82
CA GLY A 219 1.87 42.78 -4.86
C GLY A 219 0.80 43.87 -5.00
N ALA A 220 0.16 44.26 -3.91
CA ALA A 220 -0.73 45.44 -3.91
C ALA A 220 0.03 46.76 -3.70
N GLY A 221 1.25 46.70 -3.16
CA GLY A 221 2.06 47.88 -2.89
C GLY A 221 1.50 48.81 -1.83
N LEU A 222 0.76 48.30 -0.84
CA LEU A 222 0.24 49.15 0.25
C LEU A 222 1.34 49.97 0.95
N PRO A 223 2.53 49.42 1.26
CA PRO A 223 3.59 50.20 1.87
C PRO A 223 4.14 51.34 0.99
N GLN A 224 3.92 51.30 -0.34
CA GLN A 224 4.34 52.37 -1.25
C GLN A 224 3.40 53.59 -1.19
N GLN A 225 2.23 53.45 -0.55
CA GLN A 225 1.26 54.53 -0.40
C GLN A 225 1.54 55.41 0.83
N VAL A 226 2.49 54.99 1.70
CA VAL A 226 2.93 55.77 2.86
C VAL A 226 3.49 57.12 2.42
N GLY A 227 2.93 58.20 3.00
CA GLY A 227 3.31 59.58 2.67
C GLY A 227 2.61 60.16 1.44
N GLY A 228 1.72 59.41 0.78
CA GLY A 228 0.86 59.88 -0.30
C GLY A 228 -0.44 60.54 0.18
N THR A 229 -1.19 61.13 -0.75
CA THR A 229 -2.55 61.62 -0.47
C THR A 229 -3.51 60.43 -0.32
N VAL A 230 -4.37 60.46 0.69
CA VAL A 230 -5.35 59.39 0.95
C VAL A 230 -6.45 59.39 -0.12
N ASP A 231 -6.44 58.40 -1.01
CA ASP A 231 -7.54 58.07 -1.91
C ASP A 231 -8.12 56.71 -1.53
N ALA A 232 -9.16 56.72 -0.68
CA ALA A 232 -9.76 55.50 -0.16
C ALA A 232 -10.29 54.56 -1.25
N LEU A 233 -10.77 55.10 -2.38
CA LEU A 233 -11.33 54.29 -3.47
C LEU A 233 -10.22 53.61 -4.26
N ALA A 234 -9.12 54.31 -4.53
CA ALA A 234 -7.95 53.72 -5.19
C ALA A 234 -7.35 52.59 -4.34
N ILE A 235 -7.23 52.78 -3.03
CA ILE A 235 -6.73 51.79 -2.07
C ILE A 235 -7.66 50.56 -2.05
N GLN A 236 -8.97 50.78 -1.96
CA GLN A 236 -9.97 49.71 -1.97
C GLN A 236 -9.88 48.87 -3.26
N ASN A 237 -9.75 49.51 -4.42
CA ASN A 237 -9.64 48.83 -5.70
C ASN A 237 -8.34 48.03 -5.84
N ALA A 238 -7.21 48.55 -5.36
CA ALA A 238 -5.93 47.85 -5.35
C ALA A 238 -6.00 46.58 -4.49
N ILE A 239 -6.55 46.69 -3.28
CA ILE A 239 -6.74 45.55 -2.38
C ILE A 239 -7.68 44.52 -3.01
N ARG A 240 -8.83 44.94 -3.54
CA ARG A 240 -9.80 44.05 -4.19
C ARG A 240 -9.16 43.31 -5.37
N GLY A 241 -8.41 43.99 -6.24
CA GLY A 241 -7.75 43.39 -7.40
C GLY A 241 -6.73 42.31 -7.06
N GLN A 242 -6.13 42.38 -5.87
CA GLN A 242 -5.14 41.41 -5.40
C GLN A 242 -5.76 40.26 -4.61
N ILE A 243 -6.79 40.51 -3.78
CA ILE A 243 -7.46 39.44 -3.01
C ILE A 243 -8.09 38.40 -3.93
N PHE A 244 -8.70 38.81 -5.05
CA PHE A 244 -9.31 37.88 -6.01
C PHE A 244 -8.30 36.96 -6.72
N GLN A 245 -7.00 37.27 -6.64
CA GLN A 245 -5.93 36.43 -7.17
C GLN A 245 -5.48 35.34 -6.18
N GLU A 246 -5.91 35.40 -4.92
CA GLU A 246 -5.61 34.35 -3.95
C GLU A 246 -6.58 33.16 -4.10
N PRO A 247 -6.08 31.94 -4.38
CA PRO A 247 -6.91 30.78 -4.63
C PRO A 247 -7.63 30.27 -3.38
N THR A 248 -7.12 30.59 -2.18
CA THR A 248 -7.72 30.19 -0.91
C THR A 248 -8.87 31.10 -0.47
N VAL A 249 -9.11 32.21 -1.18
CA VAL A 249 -10.24 33.10 -0.92
C VAL A 249 -11.45 32.70 -1.77
N ALA A 250 -12.59 32.48 -1.12
CA ALA A 250 -13.83 32.18 -1.80
C ALA A 250 -14.27 33.39 -2.64
N LYS A 251 -14.67 33.12 -3.89
CA LYS A 251 -15.22 34.15 -4.80
C LYS A 251 -16.69 34.47 -4.51
N VAL A 252 -17.36 33.55 -3.80
CA VAL A 252 -18.78 33.67 -3.42
C VAL A 252 -18.88 33.18 -1.96
N PRO A 253 -19.28 34.03 -1.00
CA PRO A 253 -19.59 35.46 -1.14
C PRO A 253 -18.36 36.32 -1.52
N GLU A 254 -18.57 37.46 -2.19
CA GLU A 254 -17.47 38.37 -2.56
C GLU A 254 -16.79 38.95 -1.32
N PRO A 255 -15.44 39.03 -1.29
CA PRO A 255 -14.71 39.72 -0.22
C PRO A 255 -15.07 41.20 -0.15
N VAL A 256 -15.34 41.69 1.07
CA VAL A 256 -15.70 43.08 1.35
C VAL A 256 -14.49 43.81 1.91
N VAL A 257 -14.09 44.92 1.27
CA VAL A 257 -12.96 45.75 1.69
C VAL A 257 -13.49 47.12 2.08
N THR A 258 -13.17 47.58 3.30
CA THR A 258 -13.50 48.92 3.81
C THR A 258 -12.21 49.63 4.21
N VAL A 259 -12.02 50.87 3.76
CA VAL A 259 -10.84 51.69 4.09
C VAL A 259 -11.29 52.83 4.99
N ASN A 260 -10.71 52.92 6.19
CA ASN A 260 -11.02 53.94 7.18
C ASN A 260 -9.78 54.81 7.43
N ALA A 261 -9.92 56.12 7.26
CA ALA A 261 -8.92 57.10 7.65
C ALA A 261 -9.24 57.62 9.06
N THR A 262 -8.27 57.57 9.96
CA THR A 262 -8.42 58.03 11.35
C THR A 262 -7.89 59.46 11.51
N THR A 263 -8.45 60.20 12.46
CA THR A 263 -8.00 61.55 12.86
C THR A 263 -6.56 61.47 13.39
N GLY A 264 -5.58 61.61 12.50
CA GLY A 264 -4.17 61.33 12.78
C GLY A 264 -3.35 60.95 11.56
N GLY A 265 -3.97 60.79 10.39
CA GLY A 265 -3.28 60.48 9.13
C GLY A 265 -3.05 58.98 8.91
N PHE A 266 -3.44 58.13 9.86
CA PHE A 266 -3.37 56.68 9.71
C PHE A 266 -4.54 56.15 8.89
N VAL A 267 -4.24 55.22 8.00
CA VAL A 267 -5.23 54.56 7.14
C VAL A 267 -5.20 53.06 7.41
N ASN A 268 -6.36 52.49 7.73
CA ASN A 268 -6.52 51.06 7.95
C ASN A 268 -7.54 50.48 6.97
N ALA A 269 -7.19 49.35 6.36
CA ALA A 269 -8.10 48.56 5.55
C ALA A 269 -8.61 47.36 6.35
N SER A 270 -9.93 47.23 6.46
CA SER A 270 -10.62 46.06 7.01
C SER A 270 -11.16 45.21 5.87
N ILE A 271 -10.75 43.94 5.84
CA ILE A 271 -11.05 42.99 4.77
C ILE A 271 -11.83 41.83 5.39
N THR A 272 -13.10 41.67 4.99
CA THR A 272 -13.90 40.51 5.35
C THR A 272 -13.94 39.55 4.16
N TYR A 273 -13.41 38.34 4.35
CA TYR A 273 -13.37 37.31 3.31
C TYR A 273 -13.83 35.95 3.89
N THR A 274 -14.24 35.05 3.01
CA THR A 274 -14.54 33.65 3.38
C THR A 274 -13.45 32.76 2.80
N GLU A 275 -12.90 31.87 3.61
CA GLU A 275 -11.87 30.93 3.17
C GLU A 275 -12.52 29.74 2.43
N ALA A 276 -11.92 29.33 1.31
CA ALA A 276 -12.55 28.44 0.34
C ALA A 276 -12.59 26.95 0.76
N GLY A 277 -11.69 26.51 1.66
CA GLY A 277 -11.63 25.14 2.14
C GLY A 277 -12.57 24.86 3.31
N THR A 278 -12.58 25.73 4.31
CA THR A 278 -13.32 25.63 5.57
C THR A 278 -14.69 26.31 5.54
N GLY A 279 -14.88 27.27 4.62
CA GLY A 279 -16.10 28.09 4.55
C GLY A 279 -16.24 29.08 5.71
N GLN A 280 -15.20 29.27 6.53
CA GLN A 280 -15.22 30.21 7.66
C GLN A 280 -14.97 31.64 7.17
N THR A 281 -15.72 32.60 7.73
CA THR A 281 -15.53 34.02 7.46
C THR A 281 -14.52 34.62 8.42
N ARG A 282 -13.61 35.44 7.91
CA ARG A 282 -12.53 36.10 8.66
C ARG A 282 -12.51 37.59 8.36
N ASN A 283 -12.23 38.39 9.38
CA ASN A 283 -11.96 39.82 9.25
C ASN A 283 -10.48 40.08 9.52
N LEU A 284 -9.77 40.58 8.51
CA LEU A 284 -8.36 40.93 8.56
C LEU A 284 -8.21 42.45 8.53
N SER A 285 -7.46 43.00 9.48
CA SER A 285 -7.13 44.43 9.53
C SER A 285 -5.68 44.64 9.11
N VAL A 286 -5.48 45.52 8.13
CA VAL A 286 -4.17 45.81 7.54
C VAL A 286 -3.87 47.31 7.62
N PRO A 287 -2.72 47.71 8.21
CA PRO A 287 -2.28 49.10 8.15
C PRO A 287 -1.80 49.45 6.74
N VAL A 288 -2.24 50.60 6.22
CA VAL A 288 -1.84 51.10 4.89
C VAL A 288 -0.82 52.24 5.01
N THR A 289 -1.09 53.19 5.92
CA THR A 289 -0.21 54.34 6.23
C THR A 289 -0.25 54.68 7.70
#